data_AF-A0AA96I444-F1
#
_entry.id   AF-A0AA96I444-F1
#
_cell.length_a   1.000
_cell.length_b   1.000
_cell.length_c   1.000
_cell.angle_alpha   90.00
_cell.angle_beta   90.00
_cell.angle_gamma   90.00
#
_symmetry.space_group_name_H-M   'P 1'
#
loop_
_entity.id
_entity.type
_entity.pdbx_description
1 polymer ?
#
loop_
_entity_poly.entity_id
_entity_poly.type
_entity_poly.pdbx_seq_one_letter_code
_entity_poly.pdbx_strand_id
1 'polypeptide(L)'
;MIDCNNVKKITDITDQIEYTDKKAGGKSDSQKVSCGQDNGYNELQDKYDKYFKDVPGIPEELIANIMCKCCKELKPTGNETVSWNDFYKCMRSKLNMDKHPKTIKVLDSLIKK
;
A
#
# COMPACT_ATOMS: atom_id res chain seq x y z
N MET A 1 -8.59 9.67 -11.28
CA MET A 1 -7.93 9.99 -9.99
C MET A 1 -8.48 9.03 -8.96
N ILE A 2 -7.63 8.39 -8.15
CA ILE A 2 -8.06 7.38 -7.16
C ILE A 2 -9.04 8.02 -6.15
N ASP A 3 -10.19 7.37 -5.95
CA ASP A 3 -11.18 7.67 -4.92
C ASP A 3 -10.97 6.76 -3.70
N CYS A 4 -10.74 7.37 -2.55
CA CYS A 4 -10.49 6.68 -1.29
C CYS A 4 -11.67 6.80 -0.31
N ASN A 5 -12.81 7.35 -0.73
CA ASN A 5 -13.95 7.58 0.18
C ASN A 5 -14.79 6.32 0.42
N ASN A 6 -14.72 5.34 -0.49
CA ASN A 6 -15.54 4.12 -0.45
C ASN A 6 -14.71 2.83 -0.47
N VAL A 7 -13.43 2.90 -0.07
CA VAL A 7 -12.53 1.74 -0.04
C VAL A 7 -12.79 0.91 1.21
N LYS A 8 -13.12 -0.37 1.03
CA LYS A 8 -13.36 -1.35 2.12
C LYS A 8 -12.36 -2.50 2.09
N LYS A 9 -11.81 -2.81 0.93
CA LYS A 9 -10.84 -3.88 0.71
C LYS A 9 -9.71 -3.40 -0.18
N ILE A 10 -8.61 -4.14 -0.20
CA ILE A 10 -7.45 -3.77 -1.01
C ILE A 10 -7.78 -3.76 -2.51
N THR A 11 -8.65 -4.66 -2.97
CA THR A 11 -9.10 -4.72 -4.38
C THR A 11 -9.80 -3.45 -4.82
N ASP A 12 -10.55 -2.78 -3.94
CA ASP A 12 -11.23 -1.52 -4.26
C ASP A 12 -10.25 -0.41 -4.67
N ILE A 13 -8.98 -0.50 -4.27
CA ILE A 13 -7.92 0.44 -4.68
C ILE A 13 -7.43 0.08 -6.07
N THR A 14 -7.09 -1.19 -6.25
CA THR A 14 -6.37 -1.66 -7.44
C THR A 14 -7.26 -1.70 -8.67
N ASP A 15 -8.57 -1.93 -8.48
CA ASP A 15 -9.57 -1.92 -9.55
C ASP A 15 -9.78 -0.51 -10.15
N GLN A 16 -9.32 0.55 -9.46
CA GLN A 16 -9.38 1.93 -9.95
C GLN A 16 -8.20 2.34 -10.82
N ILE A 17 -7.16 1.50 -10.94
CA ILE A 17 -5.91 1.85 -11.60
C ILE A 17 -5.70 0.91 -12.77
N GLU A 18 -5.92 1.43 -13.98
CA GLU A 18 -5.44 0.77 -15.20
C GLU A 18 -3.91 0.88 -15.25
N TYR A 19 -3.23 -0.18 -14.82
CA TYR A 19 -1.78 -0.26 -14.93
C TYR A 19 -1.41 -0.87 -16.28
N THR A 20 -0.76 -0.09 -17.13
CA THR A 20 -0.13 -0.61 -18.36
C THR A 20 1.37 -0.66 -18.13
N ASP A 21 1.92 -1.85 -17.89
CA ASP A 21 3.37 -2.02 -17.79
C ASP A 21 4.00 -1.66 -19.15
N LYS A 22 4.71 -0.53 -19.21
CA LYS A 22 5.38 -0.08 -20.43
C LYS A 22 6.88 -0.38 -20.45
N LYS A 23 7.48 -0.95 -19.40
CA LYS A 23 8.90 -1.38 -19.46
C LYS A 23 9.23 -2.50 -18.47
N ALA A 24 9.45 -3.69 -19.03
CA ALA A 24 9.91 -4.88 -18.34
C ALA A 24 11.23 -4.69 -17.57
N GLY A 25 11.18 -5.01 -16.28
CA GLY A 25 12.14 -5.87 -15.57
C GLY A 25 13.54 -5.32 -15.27
N GLY A 26 13.72 -4.79 -14.05
CA GLY A 26 15.02 -4.60 -13.42
C GLY A 26 15.12 -5.32 -12.06
N LYS A 27 16.31 -5.81 -11.70
CA LYS A 27 16.61 -6.48 -10.40
C LYS A 27 16.26 -5.65 -9.14
N SER A 28 15.88 -4.38 -9.29
CA SER A 28 15.51 -3.44 -8.23
C SER A 28 14.00 -3.29 -8.03
N ASP A 29 13.16 -3.92 -8.85
CA ASP A 29 11.71 -3.67 -8.85
C ASP A 29 10.99 -4.19 -7.61
N SER A 30 11.53 -5.20 -6.92
CA SER A 30 11.01 -5.69 -5.62
C SER A 30 10.97 -4.64 -4.50
N GLN A 31 11.62 -3.49 -4.70
CA GLN A 31 11.64 -2.39 -3.76
C GLN A 31 10.63 -1.29 -4.08
N LYS A 32 10.00 -1.34 -5.26
CA LYS A 32 9.05 -0.35 -5.73
C LYS A 32 7.63 -0.78 -5.42
N VAL A 33 6.77 0.18 -5.13
CA VAL A 33 5.34 -0.06 -4.95
C VAL A 33 4.65 0.08 -6.29
N SER A 34 3.77 -0.86 -6.62
CA SER A 34 2.71 -0.67 -7.60
C SER A 34 1.36 -0.61 -6.90
N CYS A 35 0.64 0.50 -7.06
CA CYS A 35 -0.73 0.59 -6.57
C CYS A 35 -1.76 0.00 -7.55
N GLY A 36 -1.35 -0.32 -8.79
CA GLY A 36 -2.19 -1.01 -9.76
C GLY A 36 -1.96 -2.52 -9.79
N GLN A 37 -2.85 -3.25 -10.47
CA GLN A 37 -2.66 -4.69 -10.72
C GLN A 37 -1.80 -4.89 -11.96
N ASP A 38 -0.79 -5.76 -11.89
CA ASP A 38 -0.05 -6.21 -13.06
C ASP A 38 -0.27 -7.71 -13.26
N ASN A 39 -0.79 -8.12 -14.42
CA ASN A 39 -0.96 -9.52 -14.84
C ASN A 39 -1.54 -10.47 -13.77
N GLY A 40 -2.53 -10.00 -13.01
CA GLY A 40 -3.21 -10.77 -11.97
C GLY A 40 -2.50 -10.81 -10.61
N TYR A 41 -1.35 -10.14 -10.45
CA TYR A 41 -0.69 -9.94 -9.17
C TYR A 41 -1.07 -8.59 -8.57
N ASN A 42 -1.62 -8.63 -7.35
CA ASN A 42 -1.96 -7.47 -6.55
C ASN A 42 -0.92 -7.30 -5.43
N GLU A 43 0.01 -6.39 -5.63
CA GLU A 43 1.12 -6.19 -4.69
C GLU A 43 0.64 -5.60 -3.35
N LEU A 44 -0.38 -4.75 -3.36
CA LEU A 44 -0.97 -4.22 -2.13
C LEU A 44 -1.60 -5.35 -1.31
N GLN A 45 -2.28 -6.29 -1.97
CA GLN A 45 -2.89 -7.45 -1.32
C GLN A 45 -1.82 -8.36 -0.72
N ASP A 46 -0.72 -8.61 -1.45
CA ASP A 46 0.43 -9.37 -0.94
C ASP A 46 0.97 -8.77 0.37
N LYS A 47 1.16 -7.45 0.43
CA LYS A 47 1.64 -6.81 1.67
C LYS A 47 0.61 -6.82 2.78
N TYR A 48 -0.67 -6.66 2.45
CA TYR A 48 -1.75 -6.79 3.42
C TYR A 48 -1.76 -8.18 4.05
N ASP A 49 -1.79 -9.24 3.22
CA ASP A 49 -1.82 -10.63 3.66
C ASP A 49 -0.58 -10.99 4.49
N LYS A 50 0.59 -10.49 4.09
CA LYS A 50 1.86 -10.80 4.76
C LYS A 50 2.04 -10.13 6.12
N TYR A 51 1.55 -8.90 6.28
CA TYR A 51 1.92 -8.08 7.45
C TYR A 51 0.76 -7.61 8.31
N PHE A 52 -0.46 -7.53 7.76
CA PHE A 52 -1.58 -6.85 8.42
C PHE A 52 -2.79 -7.74 8.67
N LYS A 53 -3.02 -8.76 7.83
CA LYS A 53 -4.18 -9.66 7.92
C LYS A 53 -4.36 -10.30 9.29
N ASP A 54 -3.26 -10.75 9.90
CA ASP A 54 -3.30 -11.46 11.18
C ASP A 54 -3.09 -10.53 12.38
N VAL A 55 -3.03 -9.21 12.18
CA VAL A 55 -2.83 -8.28 13.29
C VAL A 55 -4.16 -8.07 14.04
N PRO A 56 -4.27 -8.50 15.32
CA PRO A 56 -5.56 -8.55 15.99
C PRO A 56 -6.16 -7.18 16.24
N GLY A 57 -7.43 -7.01 15.83
CA GLY A 57 -8.21 -5.79 16.01
C GLY A 57 -8.01 -4.74 14.91
N ILE A 58 -7.39 -5.11 13.80
CA ILE A 58 -7.26 -4.24 12.62
C ILE A 58 -8.20 -4.71 11.52
N PRO A 59 -9.22 -3.93 11.14
CA PRO A 59 -10.04 -4.26 9.98
C PRO A 59 -9.26 -4.00 8.68
N GLU A 60 -9.46 -4.85 7.67
CA GLU A 60 -8.91 -4.65 6.32
C GLU A 60 -9.20 -3.25 5.79
N GLU A 61 -10.43 -2.78 5.98
CA GLU A 61 -10.91 -1.46 5.56
C GLU A 61 -10.01 -0.32 6.05
N LEU A 62 -9.47 -0.39 7.27
CA LEU A 62 -8.55 0.63 7.78
C LEU A 62 -7.26 0.64 6.97
N ILE A 63 -6.68 -0.54 6.73
CA ILE A 63 -5.43 -0.67 5.98
C ILE A 63 -5.64 -0.28 4.51
N ALA A 64 -6.74 -0.73 3.90
CA ALA A 64 -7.11 -0.39 2.54
C ALA A 64 -7.30 1.13 2.37
N ASN A 65 -8.02 1.79 3.29
CA ASN A 65 -8.15 3.25 3.26
C ASN A 65 -6.80 3.98 3.36
N ILE A 66 -5.91 3.50 4.21
CA ILE A 66 -4.58 4.10 4.37
C ILE A 66 -3.72 3.88 3.13
N MET A 67 -3.68 2.66 2.60
CA MET A 67 -2.96 2.34 1.37
C MET A 67 -3.50 3.17 0.20
N CYS A 68 -4.82 3.33 0.07
CA CYS A 68 -5.43 4.17 -0.96
C CYS A 68 -4.94 5.63 -0.87
N LYS A 69 -4.96 6.21 0.33
CA LYS A 69 -4.49 7.58 0.55
C LYS A 69 -3.03 7.74 0.15
N CYS A 70 -2.18 6.76 0.47
CA CYS A 70 -0.78 6.78 0.06
C CYS A 70 -0.59 6.58 -1.45
N CYS A 71 -1.38 5.73 -2.09
CA CYS A 71 -1.42 5.60 -3.55
C CYS A 71 -1.81 6.92 -4.22
N LYS A 72 -2.78 7.65 -3.68
CA LYS A 72 -3.22 8.95 -4.19
C LYS A 72 -2.17 10.05 -3.98
N GLU A 73 -1.48 10.03 -2.85
CA GLU A 73 -0.48 11.04 -2.47
C GLU A 73 0.85 10.86 -3.21
N LEU A 74 1.38 9.63 -3.21
CA LEU A 74 2.70 9.31 -3.78
C LEU A 74 2.65 8.94 -5.26
N LYS A 75 1.45 8.64 -5.78
CA LYS A 75 1.17 8.31 -7.19
C LYS A 75 2.10 7.25 -7.81
N PRO A 76 2.34 6.09 -7.16
CA PRO A 76 3.09 5.00 -7.78
C PRO A 76 2.24 4.25 -8.83
N THR A 77 1.74 4.98 -9.81
CA THR A 77 0.80 4.51 -10.84
C THR A 77 1.30 4.78 -12.25
N GLY A 78 2.57 5.16 -12.44
CA GLY A 78 3.18 5.23 -13.77
C GLY A 78 4.41 6.12 -13.92
N ASN A 79 4.42 7.33 -13.36
CA ASN A 79 5.53 8.28 -13.54
C ASN A 79 6.48 8.31 -12.35
N GLU A 80 5.95 8.17 -11.14
CA GLU A 80 6.69 8.24 -9.90
C GLU A 80 7.13 6.84 -9.44
N THR A 81 8.43 6.71 -9.14
CA THR A 81 8.96 5.50 -8.50
C THR A 81 8.94 5.71 -6.98
N VAL A 82 8.12 4.93 -6.29
CA VAL A 82 7.98 4.99 -4.82
C VAL A 82 8.52 3.71 -4.22
N SER A 83 9.37 3.81 -3.20
CA SER A 83 9.85 2.64 -2.49
C SER A 83 8.83 2.14 -1.47
N TRP A 84 8.84 0.84 -1.15
CA TRP A 84 8.05 0.31 -0.02
C TRP A 84 8.37 1.02 1.30
N ASN A 85 9.62 1.45 1.50
CA ASN A 85 10.01 2.18 2.71
C ASN A 85 9.27 3.52 2.81
N ASP A 86 9.19 4.28 1.71
CA ASP A 86 8.48 5.57 1.69
C ASP A 86 6.98 5.38 1.76
N PHE A 87 6.47 4.30 1.16
CA PHE A 87 5.08 3.94 1.28
C PHE A 87 4.70 3.59 2.72
N TYR A 88 5.51 2.80 3.43
CA TYR A 88 5.28 2.51 4.85
C TYR A 88 5.40 3.75 5.73
N LYS A 89 6.31 4.68 5.44
CA LYS A 89 6.38 5.99 6.11
C LYS A 89 5.09 6.79 5.88
N CYS A 90 4.54 6.77 4.67
CA CYS A 90 3.24 7.38 4.39
C CYS A 90 2.12 6.70 5.20
N MET A 91 2.04 5.37 5.21
CA MET A 91 1.02 4.66 5.99
C MET A 91 1.11 5.01 7.48
N ARG A 92 2.34 5.07 7.99
CA ARG A 92 2.66 5.39 9.38
C ARG A 92 2.26 6.82 9.76
N SER A 93 2.41 7.80 8.86
CA SER A 93 2.02 9.20 9.11
C SER A 93 0.49 9.40 9.15
N LYS A 94 -0.29 8.45 8.64
CA LYS A 94 -1.76 8.47 8.65
C LYS A 94 -2.36 7.79 9.89
N LEU A 95 -1.54 7.25 10.78
CA LEU A 95 -1.97 6.53 11.99
C LEU A 95 -1.63 7.31 13.26
N ASN A 96 -2.50 7.18 14.26
CA ASN A 96 -2.27 7.67 15.61
C ASN A 96 -1.88 6.48 16.53
N MET A 97 -0.81 6.64 17.30
CA MET A 97 -0.24 5.60 18.19
C MET A 97 -1.20 5.15 19.28
N ASP A 98 -2.02 6.07 19.81
CA ASP A 98 -2.94 5.76 20.90
C ASP A 98 -4.10 4.89 20.41
N LYS A 99 -4.46 5.01 19.12
CA LYS A 99 -5.57 4.26 18.51
C LYS A 99 -5.11 2.96 17.86
N HIS A 100 -3.91 2.94 17.28
CA HIS A 100 -3.43 1.82 16.44
C HIS A 100 -2.00 1.38 16.78
N PRO A 101 -1.68 1.07 18.05
CA PRO A 101 -0.30 0.80 18.48
C PRO A 101 0.29 -0.46 17.83
N LYS A 102 -0.52 -1.48 17.56
CA LYS A 102 -0.07 -2.72 16.91
C LYS A 102 0.30 -2.49 15.44
N THR A 103 -0.53 -1.76 14.71
CA THR A 103 -0.28 -1.37 13.31
C THR A 103 1.01 -0.56 13.19
N ILE A 104 1.19 0.39 14.11
CA ILE A 104 2.38 1.22 14.17
C ILE A 104 3.62 0.37 14.42
N LYS A 105 3.59 -0.59 15.36
CA LYS A 105 4.73 -1.49 15.59
C LYS A 105 5.11 -2.30 14.35
N VAL A 106 4.12 -2.81 13.60
CA VAL A 106 4.37 -3.51 12.34
C VAL A 106 5.05 -2.57 11.35
N LEU A 107 4.51 -1.36 11.14
CA LEU A 107 5.09 -0.38 10.21
C LEU A 107 6.51 0.03 10.62
N ASP A 108 6.75 0.29 11.91
CA ASP A 108 8.06 0.67 12.43
C ASP A 108 9.10 -0.45 12.23
N SER A 109 8.67 -1.73 12.19
CA SER A 109 9.56 -2.86 11.87
C SER A 109 9.87 -3.00 10.37
N LEU A 110 9.00 -2.47 9.50
CA LEU A 110 9.16 -2.51 8.05
C LEU A 110 9.93 -1.31 7.51
N ILE A 111 9.86 -0.17 8.20
CA ILE A 111 10.60 1.04 7.85
C ILE A 111 12.07 0.84 8.23
N LYS A 112 12.94 0.83 7.22
CA LYS A 112 14.38 0.77 7.43
C LYS A 112 14.89 2.15 7.83
N LYS A 113 15.76 2.17 8.85
CA LYS A 113 16.49 3.37 9.31
C LYS A 113 17.51 3.82 8.28
#